data_AF-A0AAW4NR08-F1
#
_entry.id   AF-A0AAW4NR08-F1
#
_cell.length_a   1.000
_cell.length_b   1.000
_cell.length_c   1.000
_cell.angle_alpha   90.00
_cell.angle_beta   90.00
_cell.angle_gamma   90.00
#
_symmetry.space_group_name_H-M   'P 1'
#
loop_
_entity.id
_entity.type
_entity.pdbx_description
1 polymer ?
#
loop_
_entity_poly.entity_id
_entity_poly.type
_entity_poly.pdbx_seq_one_letter_code
_entity_poly.pdbx_strand_id
1 'polypeptide(L)'
;MEEQNNSLWGVIKQYFNSLPDKNEERDTISQITDGISFKGSNLWILIFAILIASLGLNVNSTAVIIGAMLISPLMGPITGMGL
;
A
#
# COMPACT_ATOMS: atom_id res chain seq x y z
N MET A 1 -53.03 6.45 7.22
CA MET A 1 -51.87 7.33 6.97
C MET A 1 -50.69 6.85 7.82
N GLU A 2 -50.18 5.63 7.60
CA GLU A 2 -49.22 4.99 8.53
C GLU A 2 -48.01 4.31 7.84
N GLU A 3 -47.84 4.40 6.51
CA GLU A 3 -46.71 3.74 5.83
C GLU A 3 -45.39 4.54 5.84
N GLN A 4 -45.39 5.81 6.26
CA GLN A 4 -44.19 6.68 6.16
C GLN A 4 -43.21 6.54 7.34
N ASN A 5 -43.64 6.06 8.52
CA ASN A 5 -42.80 6.07 9.73
C ASN A 5 -41.71 4.97 9.73
N ASN A 6 -41.94 3.85 9.04
CA ASN A 6 -41.03 2.71 9.07
C ASN A 6 -39.80 2.89 8.15
N SER A 7 -39.91 3.72 7.11
CA SER A 7 -38.81 4.02 6.19
C SER A 7 -37.75 4.93 6.81
N LEU A 8 -38.15 5.89 7.65
CA LEU A 8 -37.23 6.86 8.24
C LEU A 8 -36.40 6.24 9.37
N TRP A 9 -37.03 5.41 10.21
CA TRP A 9 -36.34 4.65 11.24
C TRP A 9 -35.39 3.60 10.66
N GLY A 10 -35.75 2.97 9.54
CA GLY A 10 -34.87 2.03 8.82
C GLY A 10 -33.61 2.71 8.30
N VAL A 11 -33.75 3.88 7.68
CA VAL A 11 -32.63 4.65 7.13
C VAL A 11 -31.69 5.17 8.24
N ILE A 12 -32.24 5.73 9.32
CA ILE A 12 -31.43 6.19 10.47
C ILE A 12 -30.66 5.02 11.11
N LYS A 13 -31.31 3.86 11.26
CA LYS A 13 -30.67 2.67 11.81
C LYS A 13 -29.57 2.13 10.87
N GLN A 14 -29.71 2.30 9.57
CA GLN A 14 -28.70 1.90 8.58
C GLN A 14 -27.47 2.81 8.60
N TYR A 15 -27.65 4.13 8.76
CA TYR A 15 -26.53 5.06 8.98
C TYR A 15 -25.84 4.86 10.33
N PHE A 16 -26.60 4.52 11.38
CA PHE A 16 -26.03 4.28 12.71
C PHE A 16 -25.37 2.89 12.85
N ASN A 17 -25.69 1.95 11.95
CA ASN A 17 -25.08 0.62 11.90
C ASN A 17 -23.83 0.55 11.00
N SER A 18 -23.32 1.69 10.52
CA SER A 18 -21.92 1.82 10.12
C SER A 18 -21.04 1.77 11.37
N LEU A 19 -21.03 0.60 12.01
CA LEU A 19 -19.98 0.21 12.92
C LEU A 19 -18.68 0.32 12.11
N PRO A 20 -17.63 1.03 12.58
CA PRO A 20 -16.34 1.09 11.91
C PRO A 20 -15.91 -0.35 11.66
N ASP A 21 -15.95 -0.71 10.39
CA ASP A 21 -16.00 -2.09 10.00
C ASP A 21 -14.63 -2.70 10.29
N LYS A 22 -14.58 -3.68 11.20
CA LYS A 22 -13.35 -4.41 11.50
C LYS A 22 -12.82 -5.17 10.28
N ASN A 23 -13.60 -5.21 9.19
CA ASN A 23 -13.16 -5.65 7.87
C ASN A 23 -12.18 -4.67 7.21
N GLU A 24 -12.29 -3.35 7.42
CA GLU A 24 -11.34 -2.37 6.84
C GLU A 24 -9.91 -2.59 7.36
N GLU A 25 -9.76 -2.91 8.64
CA GLU A 25 -8.46 -3.24 9.23
C GLU A 25 -7.86 -4.51 8.59
N ARG A 26 -8.68 -5.54 8.40
CA ARG A 26 -8.25 -6.82 7.81
C ARG A 26 -7.92 -6.68 6.33
N ASP A 27 -8.72 -5.93 5.59
CA ASP A 27 -8.49 -5.66 4.17
C ASP A 27 -7.27 -4.76 3.96
N THR A 28 -7.03 -3.80 4.85
CA THR A 28 -5.82 -2.98 4.84
C THR A 28 -4.58 -3.83 5.13
N ILE A 29 -4.64 -4.70 6.15
CA ILE A 29 -3.54 -5.62 6.47
C ILE A 29 -3.31 -6.64 5.34
N SER A 30 -4.36 -7.15 4.71
CA SER A 30 -4.24 -8.05 3.55
C SER A 30 -3.57 -7.35 2.36
N GLN A 31 -3.99 -6.13 2.03
CA GLN A 31 -3.38 -5.35 0.95
C GLN A 31 -1.91 -5.02 1.22
N ILE A 32 -1.56 -4.70 2.47
CA ILE A 32 -0.16 -4.49 2.83
C ILE A 32 0.59 -5.81 2.71
N THR A 33 0.04 -6.92 3.24
CA THR A 33 0.61 -8.28 3.20
C THR A 33 0.91 -8.75 1.78
N ASP A 34 0.00 -8.52 0.84
CA ASP A 34 0.20 -8.82 -0.58
C ASP A 34 1.30 -7.94 -1.20
N GLY A 35 1.42 -6.69 -0.75
CA GLY A 35 2.48 -5.75 -1.13
C GLY A 35 3.86 -6.05 -0.54
N ILE A 36 3.97 -6.88 0.51
CA ILE A 36 5.26 -7.27 1.14
C ILE A 36 5.98 -8.34 0.32
N SER A 37 5.29 -9.01 -0.61
CA SER A 37 5.86 -10.13 -1.35
C SER A 37 7.06 -9.69 -2.20
N PHE A 38 8.25 -9.80 -1.60
CA PHE A 38 9.56 -9.57 -2.24
C PHE A 38 9.94 -10.78 -3.13
N LYS A 39 8.98 -11.29 -3.92
CA LYS A 39 9.17 -12.41 -4.83
C LYS A 39 8.88 -11.98 -6.26
N GLY A 40 9.60 -12.57 -7.21
CA GLY A 40 9.46 -12.29 -8.64
C GLY A 40 10.11 -10.97 -9.05
N SER A 41 9.38 -10.13 -9.80
CA SER A 41 9.95 -8.99 -10.51
C SER A 41 10.46 -7.85 -9.61
N ASN A 42 9.80 -7.59 -8.48
CA ASN A 42 10.21 -6.50 -7.57
C ASN A 42 11.61 -6.73 -6.96
N LEU A 43 11.97 -7.98 -6.64
CA LEU A 43 13.31 -8.35 -6.18
C LEU A 43 14.36 -8.08 -7.26
N TRP A 44 14.08 -8.48 -8.50
CA TRP A 44 14.97 -8.26 -9.63
C TRP A 44 15.18 -6.77 -9.91
N ILE A 45 14.11 -5.97 -9.87
CA ILE A 45 14.18 -4.51 -10.03
C ILE A 45 15.04 -3.88 -8.93
N LEU A 46 14.92 -4.34 -7.68
CA LEU A 46 15.77 -3.86 -6.59
C LEU A 46 17.26 -4.15 -6.86
N ILE A 47 17.58 -5.36 -7.30
CA ILE A 47 18.96 -5.74 -7.62
C ILE A 47 19.53 -4.82 -8.70
N PHE A 48 18.76 -4.55 -9.77
CA PHE A 48 19.18 -3.60 -10.79
C PHE A 48 19.32 -2.17 -10.26
N ALA A 49 18.44 -1.70 -9.40
CA ALA A 49 18.54 -0.37 -8.79
C ALA A 49 19.83 -0.21 -7.96
N ILE A 50 20.22 -1.23 -7.19
CA ILE A 50 21.48 -1.24 -6.41
C ILE A 50 22.69 -1.20 -7.34
N LEU A 51 22.67 -1.94 -8.45
CA LEU A 51 23.75 -1.93 -9.43
C LEU A 51 23.87 -0.56 -10.12
N ILE A 52 22.75 0.03 -10.57
CA ILE A 52 22.72 1.36 -11.20
C ILE A 52 23.19 2.44 -10.22
N ALA A 53 22.75 2.40 -8.96
CA ALA A 53 23.22 3.32 -7.93
C ALA A 53 24.73 3.19 -7.68
N SER A 54 25.25 1.95 -7.65
CA SER A 54 26.67 1.67 -7.47
C SER A 54 27.51 2.20 -8.65
N LEU A 55 27.02 2.03 -9.88
CA LEU A 55 27.62 2.64 -11.07
C LEU A 55 27.56 4.16 -11.01
N GLY A 56 26.42 4.73 -10.62
CA GLY A 56 26.21 6.16 -10.42
C GLY A 56 27.18 6.77 -9.42
N LEU A 57 27.46 6.07 -8.32
CA LEU A 57 28.46 6.45 -7.34
C LEU A 57 29.88 6.41 -7.94
N ASN A 58 30.21 5.34 -8.68
CA ASN A 58 31.52 5.18 -9.32
C ASN A 58 31.81 6.29 -10.35
N VAL A 59 30.80 6.70 -11.11
CA VAL A 59 30.93 7.79 -12.10
C VAL A 59 30.66 9.18 -11.51
N ASN A 60 30.49 9.30 -10.18
CA ASN A 60 30.13 10.55 -9.48
C ASN A 60 28.90 11.27 -10.10
N SER A 61 27.89 10.52 -10.55
CA SER A 61 26.68 11.07 -11.17
C SER A 61 25.49 11.01 -10.21
N THR A 62 25.17 12.16 -9.63
CA THR A 62 23.97 12.33 -8.78
C THR A 62 22.68 12.01 -9.54
N ALA A 63 22.61 12.36 -10.83
CA ALA A 63 21.42 12.08 -11.64
C ALA A 63 21.11 10.58 -11.73
N VAL A 64 22.14 9.73 -11.84
CA VAL A 64 21.98 8.27 -11.88
C VAL A 64 21.55 7.72 -10.52
N ILE A 65 22.09 8.29 -9.44
CA ILE A 65 21.73 7.90 -8.06
C ILE A 65 20.27 8.23 -7.78
N ILE A 66 19.80 9.44 -8.14
CA ILE A 66 18.38 9.82 -7.99
C ILE A 66 17.48 8.98 -8.89
N GLY A 67 17.92 8.68 -10.12
CA GLY A 67 17.22 7.76 -11.00
C GLY A 67 16.99 6.40 -10.33
N ALA A 68 18.04 5.80 -9.77
CA ALA A 68 17.95 4.53 -9.05
C ALA A 68 17.00 4.57 -7.84
N MET A 69 16.88 5.71 -7.15
CA MET A 69 15.90 5.89 -6.08
C MET A 69 14.46 5.90 -6.59
N LEU A 70 14.19 6.49 -7.77
CA LEU A 70 12.84 6.59 -8.34
C LEU A 70 12.29 5.26 -8.88
N ILE A 71 13.17 4.39 -9.38
CA ILE A 71 12.78 3.06 -9.90
C ILE A 71 12.69 1.98 -8.81
N SER A 72 13.12 2.24 -7.57
CA SER A 72 13.18 1.22 -6.52
C SER A 72 11.85 1.10 -5.73
N PRO A 73 11.14 -0.04 -5.80
CA PRO A 73 9.82 -0.22 -5.16
C PRO A 73 9.92 -0.67 -3.69
N LEU A 74 10.96 -0.28 -2.95
CA LEU A 74 11.27 -0.76 -1.60
C LEU A 74 10.24 -0.37 -0.52
N MET A 75 9.32 0.54 -0.81
CA MET A 75 8.43 1.15 0.18
C MET A 75 7.39 0.17 0.75
N GLY A 76 6.81 -0.70 -0.08
CA GLY A 76 5.83 -1.70 0.38
C GLY A 76 6.43 -2.73 1.35
N PRO A 77 7.58 -3.33 1.02
CA PRO A 77 8.13 -4.36 1.88
C PRO A 77 8.76 -3.88 3.19
N ILE A 78 9.28 -2.64 3.25
CA ILE A 78 9.76 -2.05 4.51
C ILE A 78 8.60 -1.87 5.49
N THR A 79 7.46 -1.34 5.01
CA THR A 79 6.25 -1.19 5.83
C THR A 79 5.69 -2.53 6.27
N GLY A 80 5.79 -3.55 5.43
CA GLY A 80 5.36 -4.92 5.76
C GLY A 80 6.21 -5.65 6.80
N MET A 81 7.52 -5.39 6.87
CA MET A 81 8.39 -5.97 7.91
C MET A 81 8.16 -5.35 9.31
N GLY A 82 7.50 -4.19 9.38
CA GLY A 82 7.21 -3.48 10.63
C GLY A 82 5.83 -3.77 11.24
N LEU A 83 4.99 -4.53 10.52
CA LEU A 83 3.71 -5.08 11.01
C LEU A 83 3.94 -6.43 11.68
#